data_AF-A0A957YNY7-F1
#
_entry.id   AF-A0A957YNY7-F1
#
_cell.length_a   1.000
_cell.length_b   1.000
_cell.length_c   1.000
_cell.angle_alpha   90.00
_cell.angle_beta   90.00
_cell.angle_gamma   90.00
#
_symmetry.space_group_name_H-M   'P 1'
#
loop_
_entity.id
_entity.type
_entity.pdbx_description
1 polymer ?
#
loop_
_entity_poly.entity_id
_entity_poly.type
_entity_poly.pdbx_seq_one_letter_code
_entity_poly.pdbx_strand_id
1 'polypeptide(L)'
;YWGLYNLVERPDDAFMAAYFGGAEEDWQTINHAETTSNGSERFKTLHELADKGNLAAPENYASLQAYLDVPHFIDYLIVNWYSGNLDWGFNNWYAGVGSDSGPVRYFVWDGERTWFEGAEIYMEYDEYNDQPNRVKPLLKALLDNSDFRIELADRLFKHLFNDGALTESQARHRWQAINQIVEPAIIAESARWGDVRFDPPLTQADWFKARDDVSQQIEGNPARMIAIAREAGYYPELDPPLFNQPAGPITPGISLNLETPAAQESIIFYTTDGSDPRLPGTGAVSPMATIYRKPLVLTATTHIKARAFGQGAWSALNEAIYRVDEAKSTLQITEIMYNPSGGDDYEFIELKNTGNTPLNLARMSFEGIRYTFPPGDALLSPGALRVLVRNPQAFSQRYPAIPIGGVYQGQLSNKGETITLRDATGEVVVSVRYDDDNGWPVSADGRGDSLVLINPHRDPNKAINWRASHTLNGTPTLDEP
;
A
#
# COMPACT_ATOMS: atom_id res chain seq x y z
N TYR A 1 40.62 4.86 3.22
CA TYR A 1 39.48 4.01 3.59
C TYR A 1 39.42 3.95 5.09
N TRP A 2 38.33 4.40 5.71
CA TRP A 2 38.15 4.41 7.18
C TRP A 2 37.13 3.40 7.67
N GLY A 3 36.58 2.60 6.77
CA GLY A 3 35.61 1.57 7.06
C GLY A 3 34.25 1.84 6.44
N LEU A 4 33.37 0.87 6.59
CA LEU A 4 31.94 0.95 6.31
C LEU A 4 31.22 1.53 7.52
N TYR A 5 30.31 2.47 7.28
CA TYR A 5 29.49 3.09 8.31
C TYR A 5 28.02 2.93 7.96
N ASN A 6 27.21 2.58 8.96
CA ASN A 6 25.76 2.67 8.88
C ASN A 6 25.35 4.06 9.38
N LEU A 7 24.89 4.93 8.48
CA LEU A 7 24.34 6.23 8.86
C LEU A 7 22.93 6.00 9.39
N VAL A 8 22.74 6.25 10.68
CA VAL A 8 21.46 6.06 11.36
C VAL A 8 20.88 7.41 11.72
N GLU A 9 19.64 7.64 11.32
CA GLU A 9 18.89 8.84 11.69
C GLU A 9 18.48 8.74 13.17
N ARG A 10 18.70 9.80 13.94
CA ARG A 10 18.32 9.85 15.35
C ARG A 10 16.82 10.19 15.45
N PRO A 11 15.99 9.44 16.18
CA PRO A 11 14.57 9.76 16.34
C PRO A 11 14.32 10.92 17.33
N ASP A 12 14.94 12.07 17.07
CA ASP A 12 14.81 13.31 17.84
C ASP A 12 13.68 14.21 17.30
N ASP A 13 13.58 15.44 17.82
CA ASP A 13 12.49 16.37 17.49
C ASP A 13 12.48 16.75 16.00
N ALA A 14 13.67 16.85 15.38
CA ALA A 14 13.81 17.15 13.96
C ALA A 14 13.35 15.97 13.09
N PHE A 15 13.67 14.74 13.49
CA PHE A 15 13.10 13.54 12.88
C PHE A 15 11.57 13.57 12.94
N MET A 16 10.99 13.88 14.10
CA MET A 16 9.54 13.90 14.24
C MET A 16 8.90 14.92 13.29
N ALA A 17 9.45 16.14 13.21
CA ALA A 17 8.98 17.17 12.28
C ALA A 17 9.08 16.73 10.81
N ALA A 18 10.17 16.06 10.42
CA ALA A 18 10.38 15.61 9.05
C ALA A 18 9.38 14.54 8.59
N TYR A 19 9.03 13.59 9.47
CA TYR A 19 8.16 12.46 9.10
C TYR A 19 6.68 12.67 9.45
N PHE A 20 6.38 13.46 10.47
CA PHE A 20 5.01 13.67 10.97
C PHE A 20 4.50 15.10 10.79
N GLY A 21 5.33 16.00 10.24
CA GLY A 21 4.99 17.40 9.97
C GLY A 21 5.10 18.31 11.20
N GLY A 22 4.82 19.60 11.01
CA GLY A 22 5.01 20.62 12.04
C GLY A 22 6.44 21.17 12.08
N ALA A 23 6.72 22.05 13.04
CA ALA A 23 8.06 22.56 13.31
C ALA A 23 8.78 21.68 14.33
N GLU A 24 10.11 21.72 14.40
CA GLU A 24 10.91 20.95 15.36
C GLU A 24 10.48 21.25 16.81
N GLU A 25 10.17 22.52 17.10
CA GLU A 25 9.73 22.99 18.41
C GLU A 25 8.34 22.48 18.82
N ASP A 26 7.59 21.93 17.86
CA ASP A 26 6.29 21.30 18.09
C ASP A 26 6.43 19.84 18.57
N TRP A 27 7.65 19.33 18.76
CA TRP A 27 7.91 17.96 19.14
C TRP A 27 8.71 17.84 20.44
N GLN A 28 8.46 16.74 21.13
CA GLN A 28 9.22 16.34 22.31
C GLN A 28 9.58 14.87 22.19
N THR A 29 10.87 14.57 22.28
CA THR A 29 11.40 13.21 22.24
C THR A 29 12.00 12.79 23.57
N ILE A 30 11.84 11.50 23.87
CA ILE A 30 12.25 10.86 25.13
C ILE A 30 12.96 9.55 24.77
N ASN A 31 13.99 9.17 25.52
CA ASN A 31 14.64 7.87 25.39
C ASN A 31 14.87 7.23 26.77
N HIS A 32 15.53 6.07 26.78
CA HIS A 32 15.83 5.31 28.00
C HIS A 32 16.85 5.98 28.96
N ALA A 33 17.75 6.83 28.45
CA ALA A 33 18.88 7.39 29.19
C ALA A 33 18.65 8.82 29.69
N GLU A 34 17.84 9.59 28.98
CA GLU A 34 17.56 10.99 29.25
C GLU A 34 16.04 11.20 29.32
N THR A 35 15.58 11.80 30.41
CA THR A 35 14.41 12.68 30.33
C THR A 35 14.91 13.97 29.69
N THR A 36 15.18 13.95 28.38
CA THR A 36 15.48 15.14 27.59
C THR A 36 14.39 16.17 27.88
N SER A 37 14.75 17.18 28.67
CA SER A 37 13.92 18.30 29.16
C SER A 37 12.47 17.94 29.53
N ASN A 38 12.21 17.61 30.80
CA ASN A 38 10.85 17.48 31.35
C ASN A 38 9.90 16.67 30.44
N GLY A 39 10.15 15.35 30.30
CA GLY A 39 9.40 14.46 29.41
C GLY A 39 7.90 14.78 29.37
N SER A 40 7.33 14.84 28.16
CA SER A 40 6.01 15.42 27.93
C SER A 40 4.97 14.93 28.93
N GLU A 41 4.10 15.84 29.37
CA GLU A 41 2.98 15.50 30.24
C GLU A 41 2.12 14.38 29.63
N ARG A 42 2.08 14.26 28.30
CA ARG A 42 1.39 13.16 27.61
C ARG A 42 2.07 11.81 27.82
N PHE A 43 3.40 11.74 27.74
CA PHE A 43 4.14 10.51 28.02
C PHE A 43 3.95 10.10 29.48
N LYS A 44 4.04 11.04 30.43
CA LYS A 44 3.76 10.76 31.85
C LYS A 44 2.34 10.24 32.04
N THR A 45 1.35 10.94 31.48
CA THR A 45 -0.06 10.57 31.60
C THR A 45 -0.34 9.18 31.02
N LEU A 46 0.28 8.84 29.87
CA LEU A 46 0.18 7.49 29.28
C LEU A 46 0.59 6.40 30.29
N HIS A 47 1.76 6.56 30.91
CA HIS A 47 2.26 5.57 31.86
C HIS A 47 1.48 5.59 33.18
N GLU A 48 1.01 6.75 33.66
CA GLU A 48 0.11 6.82 34.80
C GLU A 48 -1.24 6.13 34.54
N LEU A 49 -1.76 6.18 33.32
CA LEU A 49 -2.97 5.44 32.93
C LEU A 49 -2.73 3.93 32.91
N ALA A 50 -1.56 3.49 32.45
CA ALA A 50 -1.17 2.08 32.48
C ALA A 50 -0.98 1.58 33.93
N ASP A 51 -0.28 2.35 34.76
CA ASP A 51 0.05 2.02 36.16
C ASP A 51 -1.20 1.89 37.05
N LYS A 52 -2.35 2.46 36.65
CA LYS A 52 -3.64 2.27 37.33
C LYS A 52 -4.15 0.83 37.30
N GLY A 53 -3.71 0.00 36.36
CA GLY A 53 -4.06 -1.42 36.29
C GLY A 53 -5.55 -1.70 36.05
N ASN A 54 -6.25 -0.82 35.32
CA ASN A 54 -7.70 -0.92 35.08
C ASN A 54 -8.08 -0.92 33.59
N LEU A 55 -7.13 -1.24 32.71
CA LEU A 55 -7.30 -1.21 31.26
C LEU A 55 -8.17 -2.35 30.70
N ALA A 56 -8.50 -3.36 31.52
CA ALA A 56 -9.51 -4.36 31.15
C ALA A 56 -10.89 -3.72 30.83
N ALA A 57 -11.20 -2.55 31.41
CA ALA A 57 -12.43 -1.82 31.13
C ALA A 57 -12.31 -1.05 29.79
N PRO A 58 -13.23 -1.23 28.83
CA PRO A 58 -13.17 -0.58 27.52
C PRO A 58 -13.05 0.95 27.56
N GLU A 59 -13.71 1.61 28.51
CA GLU A 59 -13.69 3.06 28.67
C GLU A 59 -12.31 3.60 29.12
N ASN A 60 -11.58 2.83 29.93
CA ASN A 60 -10.24 3.19 30.39
C ASN A 60 -9.23 2.98 29.25
N TYR A 61 -9.37 1.88 28.52
CA TYR A 61 -8.56 1.61 27.33
C TYR A 61 -8.78 2.67 26.24
N ALA A 62 -10.03 3.03 25.94
CA ALA A 62 -10.36 4.11 25.01
C ALA A 62 -9.76 5.45 25.44
N SER A 63 -9.71 5.72 26.74
CA SER A 63 -9.04 6.92 27.28
C SER A 63 -7.53 6.89 27.06
N LEU A 64 -6.89 5.73 27.23
CA LEU A 64 -5.46 5.55 26.97
C LEU A 64 -5.11 5.68 25.48
N GLN A 65 -5.98 5.21 24.57
CA GLN A 65 -5.79 5.34 23.11
C GLN A 65 -5.65 6.79 22.64
N ALA A 66 -6.15 7.78 23.40
CA ALA A 66 -5.89 9.18 23.10
C ALA A 66 -4.40 9.57 23.28
N TYR A 67 -3.64 8.83 24.08
CA TYR A 67 -2.25 9.10 24.42
C TYR A 67 -1.25 8.17 23.75
N LEU A 68 -1.67 7.03 23.20
CA LEU A 68 -0.80 6.05 22.54
C LEU A 68 -1.29 5.76 21.13
N ASP A 69 -0.37 5.76 20.18
CA ASP A 69 -0.64 5.31 18.82
C ASP A 69 -0.55 3.79 18.85
N VAL A 70 -1.65 3.13 19.22
CA VAL A 70 -1.67 1.68 19.46
C VAL A 70 -1.20 0.86 18.26
N PRO A 71 -1.68 1.12 17.01
CA PRO A 71 -1.19 0.39 15.84
C PRO A 71 0.31 0.57 15.61
N HIS A 72 0.86 1.75 15.87
CA HIS A 72 2.29 2.04 15.76
C HIS A 72 3.10 1.36 16.86
N PHE A 73 2.59 1.39 18.10
CA PHE A 73 3.21 0.70 19.23
C PHE A 73 3.29 -0.80 18.99
N ILE A 74 2.20 -1.41 18.53
CA ILE A 74 2.19 -2.84 18.19
C ILE A 74 3.22 -3.16 17.08
N ASP A 75 3.31 -2.34 16.03
CA ASP A 75 4.30 -2.56 14.98
C ASP A 75 5.73 -2.47 15.50
N TYR A 76 5.99 -1.51 16.40
CA TYR A 76 7.26 -1.40 17.10
C TYR A 76 7.59 -2.66 17.92
N LEU A 77 6.60 -3.26 18.60
CA LEU A 77 6.78 -4.53 19.31
C LEU A 77 7.12 -5.66 18.33
N ILE A 78 6.34 -5.79 17.25
CA ILE A 78 6.50 -6.85 16.26
C ILE A 78 7.88 -6.79 15.62
N VAL A 79 8.40 -5.60 15.29
CA VAL A 79 9.75 -5.47 14.72
C VAL A 79 10.82 -6.00 15.67
N ASN A 80 10.75 -5.64 16.96
CA ASN A 80 11.71 -6.12 17.96
C ASN A 80 11.63 -7.64 18.15
N TRP A 81 10.41 -8.19 18.22
CA TRP A 81 10.21 -9.63 18.40
C TRP A 81 10.57 -10.43 17.17
N TYR A 82 10.23 -9.96 15.98
CA TYR A 82 10.53 -10.64 14.72
C TYR A 82 12.03 -10.84 14.52
N SER A 83 12.84 -9.87 14.94
CA SER A 83 14.30 -9.95 14.89
C SER A 83 14.93 -10.57 16.15
N GLY A 84 14.15 -10.88 17.18
CA GLY A 84 14.66 -11.36 18.47
C GLY A 84 15.61 -10.36 19.14
N ASN A 85 15.16 -9.12 19.36
CA ASN A 85 15.99 -8.08 19.99
C ASN A 85 16.20 -8.33 21.49
N LEU A 86 17.38 -8.81 21.86
CA LEU A 86 17.73 -9.21 23.23
C LEU A 86 17.93 -8.04 24.19
N ASP A 87 18.28 -6.85 23.68
CA ASP A 87 18.61 -5.69 24.51
C ASP A 87 17.43 -4.70 24.64
N TRP A 88 16.25 -5.15 24.23
CA TRP A 88 15.07 -4.34 24.07
C TRP A 88 14.15 -4.33 25.30
N GLY A 89 13.48 -3.20 25.47
CA GLY A 89 12.39 -2.98 26.41
C GLY A 89 12.84 -2.19 27.63
N PHE A 90 14.03 -2.47 28.13
CA PHE A 90 14.68 -1.65 29.15
C PHE A 90 15.38 -0.43 28.52
N ASN A 91 16.28 -0.67 27.55
CA ASN A 91 16.96 0.35 26.75
C ASN A 91 16.51 0.31 25.28
N ASN A 92 17.20 1.08 24.42
CA ASN A 92 17.19 0.85 22.97
C ASN A 92 15.84 1.18 22.32
N TRP A 93 15.26 2.29 22.78
CA TRP A 93 14.07 2.90 22.21
C TRP A 93 14.10 4.42 22.32
N TYR A 94 13.37 5.06 21.41
CA TYR A 94 12.94 6.46 21.49
C TYR A 94 11.43 6.52 21.49
N ALA A 95 10.88 7.59 22.05
CA ALA A 95 9.47 7.94 21.94
C ALA A 95 9.33 9.42 21.55
N GLY A 96 8.42 9.71 20.62
CA GLY A 96 8.11 11.06 20.17
C GLY A 96 6.65 11.40 20.38
N VAL A 97 6.38 12.67 20.71
CA VAL A 97 5.02 13.19 20.92
C VAL A 97 4.96 14.65 20.54
N GLY A 98 3.88 15.06 19.88
CA GLY A 98 3.62 16.46 19.58
C GLY A 98 3.40 17.24 20.89
N SER A 99 4.06 18.38 21.02
CA SER A 99 4.15 19.19 22.24
C SER A 99 2.78 19.62 22.78
N ASP A 100 1.81 19.89 21.89
CA ASP A 100 0.49 20.41 22.27
C ASP A 100 -0.66 19.38 22.15
N SER A 101 -0.49 18.32 21.36
CA SER A 101 -1.50 17.28 21.18
C SER A 101 -0.96 16.05 20.44
N GLY A 102 -1.67 14.92 20.53
CA GLY A 102 -1.39 13.73 19.73
C GLY A 102 -0.82 12.53 20.51
N PRO A 103 -0.83 11.34 19.91
CA PRO A 103 -0.39 10.13 20.60
C PRO A 103 1.14 10.01 20.64
N VAL A 104 1.65 9.33 21.68
CA VAL A 104 3.04 8.89 21.80
C VAL A 104 3.32 7.80 20.76
N ARG A 105 4.46 7.91 20.09
CA ARG A 105 4.98 6.92 19.13
C ARG A 105 6.33 6.41 19.56
N TYR A 106 6.54 5.09 19.49
CA TYR A 106 7.79 4.43 19.88
C TYR A 106 8.62 4.04 18.65
N PHE A 107 9.94 4.13 18.77
CA PHE A 107 10.88 3.85 17.69
C PHE A 107 12.00 2.94 18.19
N VAL A 108 12.40 2.00 17.34
CA VAL A 108 13.55 1.12 17.60
C VAL A 108 14.83 1.95 17.53
N TRP A 109 15.72 1.72 18.48
CA TRP A 109 17.06 2.31 18.50
C TRP A 109 18.05 1.22 18.90
N ASP A 110 19.31 1.27 18.44
CA ASP A 110 20.37 0.32 18.86
C ASP A 110 19.91 -1.16 18.86
N GLY A 111 19.39 -1.59 17.71
CA GLY A 111 18.83 -2.94 17.50
C GLY A 111 19.86 -3.97 17.03
N GLU A 112 21.15 -3.78 17.28
CA GLU A 112 22.23 -4.64 16.78
C GLU A 112 22.32 -5.99 17.50
N ARG A 113 21.69 -6.12 18.68
CA ARG A 113 21.56 -7.41 19.39
C ARG A 113 20.35 -8.22 18.92
N THR A 114 20.28 -8.43 17.61
CA THR A 114 19.22 -9.14 16.90
C THR A 114 19.78 -10.27 16.04
N TRP A 115 18.91 -11.15 15.55
CA TRP A 115 19.27 -12.26 14.65
C TRP A 115 20.29 -13.24 15.22
N PHE A 116 20.11 -13.62 16.50
CA PHE A 116 20.81 -14.76 17.09
C PHE A 116 20.03 -16.07 16.88
N GLU A 117 18.71 -16.02 17.04
CA GLU A 117 17.81 -17.18 16.96
C GLU A 117 16.57 -16.91 16.08
N GLY A 118 16.50 -15.77 15.40
CA GLY A 118 15.29 -15.29 14.73
C GLY A 118 14.25 -14.75 15.71
N ALA A 119 12.96 -14.97 15.42
CA ALA A 119 11.85 -14.41 16.17
C ALA A 119 11.78 -14.93 17.61
N GLU A 120 11.62 -14.01 18.57
CA GLU A 120 11.54 -14.31 20.01
C GLU A 120 10.82 -13.19 20.78
N ILE A 121 10.09 -13.54 21.85
CA ILE A 121 9.37 -12.58 22.70
C ILE A 121 10.06 -12.48 24.06
N TYR A 122 10.90 -11.45 24.25
CA TYR A 122 11.59 -11.19 25.50
C TYR A 122 10.76 -10.32 26.46
N MET A 123 9.91 -10.98 27.25
CA MET A 123 9.15 -10.34 28.34
C MET A 123 9.75 -10.58 29.73
N GLU A 124 10.63 -11.57 29.86
CA GLU A 124 11.33 -11.91 31.10
C GLU A 124 12.71 -11.23 31.14
N TYR A 125 13.27 -11.02 32.34
CA TYR A 125 14.53 -10.29 32.62
C TYR A 125 14.52 -8.77 32.43
N ASP A 126 14.66 -8.05 33.55
CA ASP A 126 15.25 -6.71 33.61
C ASP A 126 16.25 -6.71 34.79
N GLU A 127 17.52 -7.06 34.58
CA GLU A 127 18.54 -7.15 35.66
C GLU A 127 19.08 -5.78 36.13
N TYR A 128 18.32 -4.70 35.94
CA TYR A 128 18.71 -3.33 36.35
C TYR A 128 17.55 -2.65 37.07
N ASN A 129 17.39 -3.00 38.35
CA ASN A 129 16.30 -2.61 39.25
C ASN A 129 16.11 -1.09 39.53
N ASP A 130 16.84 -0.18 38.89
CA ASP A 130 16.87 1.24 39.28
C ASP A 130 16.49 2.24 38.17
N GLN A 131 16.21 1.80 36.94
CA GLN A 131 15.66 2.65 35.87
C GLN A 131 14.24 2.18 35.55
N PRO A 132 13.25 3.07 35.42
CA PRO A 132 11.90 2.63 35.12
C PRO A 132 11.84 2.16 33.65
N ASN A 133 11.94 0.86 33.41
CA ASN A 133 11.43 0.25 32.18
C ASN A 133 9.98 0.72 32.00
N ARG A 134 9.70 1.45 30.93
CA ARG A 134 8.34 1.96 30.65
C ARG A 134 7.63 1.19 29.55
N VAL A 135 8.35 0.45 28.71
CA VAL A 135 7.75 -0.24 27.56
C VAL A 135 7.10 -1.56 27.98
N LYS A 136 7.80 -2.42 28.72
CA LYS A 136 7.26 -3.73 29.14
C LYS A 136 6.09 -3.58 30.11
N PRO A 137 6.09 -2.68 31.12
CA PRO A 137 4.92 -2.45 31.97
C PRO A 137 3.71 -1.91 31.21
N LEU A 138 3.91 -0.98 30.27
CA LEU A 138 2.85 -0.49 29.41
C LEU A 138 2.23 -1.63 28.60
N LEU A 139 3.05 -2.46 27.95
CA LEU A 139 2.56 -3.64 27.23
C LEU A 139 1.80 -4.59 28.16
N LYS A 140 2.32 -4.89 29.35
CA LYS A 140 1.65 -5.75 30.32
C LYS A 140 0.27 -5.23 30.70
N ALA A 141 0.13 -3.92 30.95
CA ALA A 141 -1.14 -3.29 31.26
C ALA A 141 -2.11 -3.34 30.06
N LEU A 142 -1.60 -3.10 28.84
CA LEU A 142 -2.39 -3.17 27.61
C LEU A 142 -2.93 -4.58 27.34
N LEU A 143 -2.15 -5.62 27.64
CA LEU A 143 -2.54 -7.02 27.46
C LEU A 143 -3.74 -7.45 28.32
N ASP A 144 -4.12 -6.70 29.36
CA ASP A 144 -5.35 -6.95 30.12
C ASP A 144 -6.61 -6.66 29.29
N ASN A 145 -6.51 -5.78 28.28
CA ASN A 145 -7.63 -5.40 27.42
C ASN A 145 -7.83 -6.38 26.25
N SER A 146 -9.07 -6.82 26.02
CA SER A 146 -9.39 -7.77 24.95
C SER A 146 -9.32 -7.19 23.54
N ASP A 147 -9.55 -5.88 23.37
CA ASP A 147 -9.37 -5.22 22.08
C ASP A 147 -7.91 -5.04 21.74
N PHE A 148 -7.05 -4.69 22.71
CA PHE A 148 -5.61 -4.64 22.47
C PHE A 148 -5.07 -6.01 22.02
N ARG A 149 -5.48 -7.11 22.68
CA ARG A 149 -5.06 -8.46 22.30
C ARG A 149 -5.48 -8.83 20.88
N ILE A 150 -6.71 -8.48 20.47
CA ILE A 150 -7.15 -8.79 19.10
C ILE A 150 -6.46 -7.89 18.07
N GLU A 151 -6.23 -6.62 18.38
CA GLU A 151 -5.48 -5.70 17.51
C GLU A 151 -4.04 -6.17 17.34
N LEU A 152 -3.39 -6.65 18.41
CA LEU A 152 -2.06 -7.26 18.33
C LEU A 152 -2.04 -8.45 17.36
N ALA A 153 -3.04 -9.32 17.43
CA ALA A 153 -3.18 -10.44 16.50
C ALA A 153 -3.42 -9.97 15.06
N ASP A 154 -4.23 -8.93 14.86
CA ASP A 154 -4.49 -8.35 13.54
C ASP A 154 -3.21 -7.81 12.89
N ARG A 155 -2.38 -7.11 13.67
CA ARG A 155 -1.11 -6.55 13.20
C ARG A 155 -0.08 -7.64 12.92
N LEU A 156 -0.01 -8.68 13.76
CA LEU A 156 0.81 -9.87 13.48
C LEU A 156 0.40 -10.51 12.15
N PHE A 157 -0.90 -10.75 11.93
CA PHE A 157 -1.36 -11.34 10.68
C PHE A 157 -1.05 -10.43 9.47
N LYS A 158 -1.33 -9.13 9.59
CA LYS A 158 -1.06 -8.12 8.55
C LYS A 158 0.40 -8.13 8.08
N HIS A 159 1.35 -8.25 9.01
CA HIS A 159 2.77 -8.16 8.65
C HIS A 159 3.39 -9.49 8.24
N LEU A 160 2.88 -10.62 8.74
CA LEU A 160 3.50 -11.94 8.57
C LEU A 160 2.89 -12.78 7.44
N PHE A 161 1.73 -12.39 6.91
CA PHE A 161 1.00 -13.11 5.86
C PHE A 161 0.75 -12.25 4.63
N ASN A 162 0.26 -12.88 3.56
CA ASN A 162 -0.08 -12.22 2.29
C ASN A 162 1.12 -11.43 1.72
N ASP A 163 0.94 -10.13 1.49
CA ASP A 163 1.95 -9.17 1.04
C ASP A 163 2.58 -8.38 2.20
N GLY A 164 2.40 -8.85 3.44
CA GLY A 164 2.90 -8.25 4.66
C GLY A 164 4.41 -8.03 4.64
N ALA A 165 4.83 -6.93 5.28
CA ALA A 165 6.21 -6.46 5.26
C ALA A 165 7.20 -7.50 5.84
N LEU A 166 6.77 -8.33 6.77
CA LEU A 166 7.60 -9.32 7.48
C LEU A 166 7.35 -10.75 7.00
N THR A 167 6.73 -10.94 5.84
CA THR A 167 6.69 -12.25 5.19
C THR A 167 8.12 -12.69 4.83
N GLU A 168 8.34 -14.01 4.75
CA GLU A 168 9.68 -14.56 4.48
C GLU A 168 10.27 -14.00 3.18
N SER A 169 9.46 -13.93 2.11
CA SER A 169 9.89 -13.39 0.82
C SER A 169 10.33 -11.92 0.91
N GLN A 170 9.56 -11.09 1.61
CA GLN A 170 9.87 -9.66 1.78
C GLN A 170 11.09 -9.45 2.67
N ALA A 171 11.24 -10.23 3.74
CA ALA A 171 12.41 -10.19 4.61
C ALA A 171 13.68 -10.64 3.88
N ARG A 172 13.64 -11.76 3.13
CA ARG A 172 14.76 -12.23 2.29
C ARG A 172 15.13 -11.19 1.25
N HIS A 173 14.14 -10.56 0.59
CA HIS A 173 14.40 -9.53 -0.41
C HIS A 173 15.16 -8.32 0.17
N ARG A 174 14.72 -7.80 1.34
CA ARG A 174 15.44 -6.70 2.01
C ARG A 174 16.85 -7.10 2.44
N TRP A 175 17.00 -8.31 2.99
CA TRP A 175 18.30 -8.83 3.42
C TRP A 175 19.27 -8.99 2.24
N GLN A 176 18.80 -9.51 1.11
CA GLN A 176 19.61 -9.62 -0.11
C GLN A 176 20.00 -8.24 -0.66
N ALA A 177 19.07 -7.29 -0.68
CA ALA A 177 19.33 -5.94 -1.21
C ALA A 177 20.45 -5.23 -0.43
N ILE A 178 20.45 -5.29 0.90
CA ILE A 178 21.52 -4.67 1.69
C ILE A 178 22.86 -5.39 1.52
N ASN A 179 22.86 -6.73 1.46
CA ASN A 179 24.08 -7.51 1.26
C ASN A 179 24.74 -7.25 -0.09
N GLN A 180 23.96 -7.05 -1.16
CA GLN A 180 24.51 -6.68 -2.47
C GLN A 180 25.31 -5.36 -2.44
N ILE A 181 24.92 -4.43 -1.55
CA ILE A 181 25.62 -3.15 -1.36
C ILE A 181 26.87 -3.33 -0.49
N VAL A 182 26.76 -4.12 0.59
CA VAL A 182 27.80 -4.26 1.62
C VAL A 182 28.93 -5.20 1.19
N GLU A 183 28.60 -6.33 0.56
CA GLU A 183 29.51 -7.45 0.30
C GLU A 183 30.81 -7.07 -0.44
N PRO A 184 30.79 -6.22 -1.50
CA PRO A 184 32.03 -5.81 -2.16
C PRO A 184 32.99 -5.04 -1.24
N ALA A 185 32.47 -4.30 -0.26
CA ALA A 185 33.27 -3.52 0.69
C ALA A 185 33.96 -4.40 1.74
N ILE A 186 33.42 -5.60 2.01
CA ILE A 186 33.95 -6.52 3.03
C ILE A 186 35.38 -6.96 2.72
N ILE A 187 35.77 -7.04 1.45
CA ILE A 187 37.15 -7.34 1.06
C ILE A 187 38.12 -6.31 1.68
N ALA A 188 37.77 -5.02 1.62
CA ALA A 188 38.57 -3.96 2.20
C ALA A 188 38.47 -3.91 3.73
N GLU A 189 37.29 -4.23 4.31
CA GLU A 189 37.12 -4.39 5.75
C GLU A 189 38.04 -5.46 6.32
N SER A 190 37.98 -6.69 5.79
CA SER A 190 38.79 -7.81 6.26
C SER A 190 40.29 -7.52 6.12
N ALA A 191 40.71 -6.95 4.99
CA ALA A 191 42.13 -6.67 4.74
C ALA A 191 42.70 -5.57 5.64
N ARG A 192 41.90 -4.58 6.03
CA ARG A 192 42.36 -3.44 6.83
C ARG A 192 42.15 -3.64 8.33
N TRP A 193 41.06 -4.30 8.71
CA TRP A 193 40.56 -4.29 10.08
C TRP A 193 40.39 -5.68 10.70
N GLY A 194 40.53 -6.76 9.91
CA GLY A 194 40.28 -8.13 10.37
C GLY A 194 41.15 -8.56 11.57
N ASP A 195 42.37 -8.02 11.68
CA ASP A 195 43.35 -8.33 12.72
C ASP A 195 43.39 -7.32 13.88
N VAL A 196 42.52 -6.29 13.87
CA VAL A 196 42.58 -5.21 14.88
C VAL A 196 42.10 -5.67 16.24
N ARG A 197 41.12 -6.59 16.31
CA ARG A 197 40.51 -7.05 17.57
C ARG A 197 40.54 -8.57 17.77
N PHE A 198 40.92 -9.33 16.76
CA PHE A 198 40.79 -10.80 16.76
C PHE A 198 42.07 -11.48 16.27
N ASP A 199 42.43 -12.57 16.93
CA ASP A 199 43.47 -13.53 16.51
C ASP A 199 42.87 -14.95 16.61
N PRO A 200 42.67 -15.67 15.50
CA PRO A 200 43.02 -15.29 14.12
C PRO A 200 42.20 -14.11 13.57
N PRO A 201 42.71 -13.38 12.56
CA PRO A 201 41.99 -12.26 11.93
C PRO A 201 40.66 -12.68 11.31
N LEU A 202 39.65 -11.81 11.40
CA LEU A 202 38.37 -11.99 10.70
C LEU A 202 38.54 -11.78 9.19
N THR A 203 37.95 -12.68 8.42
CA THR A 203 38.04 -12.73 6.96
C THR A 203 36.69 -12.55 6.29
N GLN A 204 36.69 -12.47 4.97
CA GLN A 204 35.45 -12.45 4.18
C GLN A 204 34.61 -13.71 4.41
N ALA A 205 35.25 -14.86 4.70
CA ALA A 205 34.53 -16.11 4.98
C ALA A 205 33.73 -16.02 6.28
N ASP A 206 34.25 -15.33 7.31
CA ASP A 206 33.54 -15.12 8.58
C ASP A 206 32.31 -14.22 8.38
N TRP A 207 32.43 -13.19 7.52
CA TRP A 207 31.28 -12.37 7.15
C TRP A 207 30.24 -13.14 6.35
N PHE A 208 30.64 -13.97 5.38
CA PHE A 208 29.70 -14.83 4.63
C PHE A 208 28.94 -15.76 5.56
N LYS A 209 29.63 -16.35 6.54
CA LYS A 209 28.98 -17.18 7.55
C LYS A 209 27.94 -16.38 8.33
N ALA A 210 28.30 -15.22 8.88
CA ALA A 210 27.35 -14.37 9.60
C ALA A 210 26.14 -13.96 8.73
N ARG A 211 26.36 -13.66 7.44
CA ARG A 211 25.30 -13.35 6.48
C ARG A 211 24.35 -14.52 6.27
N ASP A 212 24.92 -15.71 6.09
CA ASP A 212 24.18 -16.93 5.80
C ASP A 212 23.42 -17.43 7.03
N ASP A 213 23.98 -17.25 8.23
CA ASP A 213 23.31 -17.54 9.51
C ASP A 213 22.01 -16.71 9.65
N VAL A 214 22.06 -15.39 9.38
CA VAL A 214 20.84 -14.55 9.35
C VAL A 214 19.86 -15.00 8.27
N SER A 215 20.37 -15.38 7.08
CA SER A 215 19.53 -15.87 5.99
C SER A 215 18.79 -17.16 6.36
N GLN A 216 19.44 -18.03 7.13
CA GLN A 216 18.85 -19.26 7.66
C GLN A 216 17.78 -18.94 8.72
N GLN A 217 18.00 -17.94 9.58
CA GLN A 217 17.02 -17.53 10.58
C GLN A 217 15.76 -16.88 9.99
N ILE A 218 15.86 -16.23 8.82
CA ILE A 218 14.69 -15.68 8.10
C ILE A 218 13.75 -16.81 7.63
N GLU A 219 14.29 -17.98 7.31
CA GLU A 219 13.51 -19.13 6.84
C GLU A 219 12.54 -19.64 7.90
N GLY A 220 11.24 -19.65 7.59
CA GLY A 220 10.20 -20.05 8.54
C GLY A 220 9.99 -19.07 9.71
N ASN A 221 10.69 -17.94 9.75
CA ASN A 221 10.59 -16.97 10.85
C ASN A 221 9.16 -16.43 11.08
N PRO A 222 8.35 -16.15 10.04
CA PRO A 222 6.97 -15.73 10.26
C PRO A 222 6.11 -16.78 10.96
N ALA A 223 6.30 -18.06 10.61
CA ALA A 223 5.60 -19.16 11.26
C ALA A 223 6.06 -19.32 12.71
N ARG A 224 7.37 -19.18 12.98
CA ARG A 224 7.94 -19.16 14.33
C ARG A 224 7.33 -18.04 15.18
N MET A 225 7.25 -16.82 14.64
CA MET A 225 6.66 -15.67 15.33
C MET A 225 5.20 -15.92 15.73
N ILE A 226 4.39 -16.50 14.82
CA ILE A 226 3.00 -16.87 15.15
C ILE A 226 2.95 -17.96 16.23
N ALA A 227 3.83 -18.96 16.18
CA ALA A 227 3.85 -20.02 17.19
C ALA A 227 4.17 -19.47 18.59
N ILE A 228 5.19 -18.61 18.71
CA ILE A 228 5.58 -18.00 19.99
C ILE A 228 4.48 -17.04 20.47
N ALA A 229 3.86 -16.27 19.57
CA ALA A 229 2.75 -15.39 19.93
C ALA A 229 1.52 -16.17 20.43
N ARG A 230 1.23 -17.36 19.89
CA ARG A 230 0.18 -18.26 20.42
C ARG A 230 0.53 -18.78 21.80
N GLU A 231 1.76 -19.26 21.99
CA GLU A 231 2.24 -19.75 23.28
C GLU A 231 2.16 -18.67 24.37
N ALA A 232 2.48 -17.42 24.02
CA ALA A 232 2.35 -16.26 24.91
C ALA A 232 0.89 -15.79 25.11
N GLY A 233 -0.08 -16.32 24.37
CA GLY A 233 -1.49 -15.89 24.41
C GLY A 233 -1.75 -14.55 23.70
N TYR A 234 -0.84 -14.12 22.82
CA TYR A 234 -0.89 -12.85 22.07
C TYR A 234 -1.50 -13.01 20.67
N TYR A 235 -1.72 -14.26 20.23
CA TYR A 235 -2.37 -14.59 18.97
C TYR A 235 -3.42 -15.70 19.18
N PRO A 236 -4.64 -15.60 18.61
CA PRO A 236 -5.67 -16.63 18.75
C PRO A 236 -5.28 -17.99 18.17
N GLU A 237 -5.80 -19.06 18.77
CA GLU A 237 -5.73 -20.42 18.20
C GLU A 237 -6.53 -20.55 16.89
N LEU A 238 -7.58 -19.75 16.74
CA LEU A 238 -8.42 -19.75 15.55
C LEU A 238 -7.74 -18.94 14.43
N ASP A 239 -7.41 -19.62 13.33
CA ASP A 239 -6.88 -18.98 12.13
C ASP A 239 -7.91 -18.06 11.45
N PRO A 240 -7.47 -16.94 10.85
CA PRO A 240 -8.36 -16.04 10.15
C PRO A 240 -8.85 -16.63 8.81
N PRO A 241 -9.98 -16.15 8.28
CA PRO A 241 -10.43 -16.51 6.95
C PRO A 241 -9.41 -16.08 5.89
N LEU A 242 -8.95 -17.01 5.06
CA LEU A 242 -8.12 -16.76 3.89
C LEU A 242 -8.98 -16.49 2.66
N PHE A 243 -8.43 -15.71 1.74
CA PHE A 243 -9.05 -15.36 0.47
C PHE A 243 -8.41 -16.15 -0.66
N ASN A 244 -9.22 -16.74 -1.54
CA ASN A 244 -8.69 -17.55 -2.64
C ASN A 244 -8.01 -16.75 -3.75
N GLN A 245 -7.95 -15.42 -3.63
CA GLN A 245 -7.37 -14.51 -4.61
C GLN A 245 -6.68 -13.33 -3.89
N PRO A 246 -5.50 -12.90 -4.37
CA PRO A 246 -4.79 -11.76 -3.79
C PRO A 246 -5.59 -10.47 -3.97
N ALA A 247 -5.36 -9.50 -3.07
CA ALA A 247 -5.92 -8.16 -3.19
C ALA A 247 -5.40 -7.46 -4.47
N GLY A 248 -6.08 -6.37 -4.87
CA GLY A 248 -5.65 -5.55 -6.01
C GLY A 248 -6.67 -5.45 -7.14
N PRO A 249 -6.22 -5.15 -8.37
CA PRO A 249 -7.10 -4.95 -9.52
C PRO A 249 -7.86 -6.23 -9.90
N ILE A 250 -9.16 -6.12 -10.16
CA ILE A 250 -10.03 -7.23 -10.55
C ILE A 250 -10.89 -6.88 -11.76
N THR A 251 -11.32 -7.92 -12.48
CA THR A 251 -12.41 -7.80 -13.45
C THR A 251 -13.76 -7.84 -12.71
N PRO A 252 -14.72 -6.96 -13.03
CA PRO A 252 -16.06 -7.06 -12.47
C PRO A 252 -16.70 -8.43 -12.71
N GLY A 253 -17.30 -9.01 -11.67
CA GLY A 253 -17.95 -10.31 -11.69
C GLY A 253 -17.10 -11.47 -11.18
N ILE A 254 -15.86 -11.23 -10.70
CA ILE A 254 -15.08 -12.30 -10.06
C ILE A 254 -15.78 -12.85 -8.82
N SER A 255 -15.57 -14.14 -8.56
CA SER A 255 -16.10 -14.84 -7.39
C SER A 255 -15.02 -15.00 -6.34
N LEU A 256 -15.14 -14.29 -5.22
CA LEU A 256 -14.25 -14.40 -4.07
C LEU A 256 -14.75 -15.48 -3.10
N ASN A 257 -13.88 -16.43 -2.79
CA ASN A 257 -14.11 -17.46 -1.77
C ASN A 257 -13.33 -17.14 -0.50
N LEU A 258 -14.00 -17.32 0.63
CA LEU A 258 -13.41 -17.23 1.98
C LEU A 258 -13.37 -18.62 2.58
N GLU A 259 -12.22 -18.99 3.16
CA GLU A 259 -12.04 -20.28 3.83
C GLU A 259 -11.22 -20.13 5.11
N THR A 260 -11.55 -20.88 6.15
CA THR A 260 -10.71 -20.99 7.34
C THR A 260 -9.85 -22.25 7.23
N PRO A 261 -8.53 -22.18 7.40
CA PRO A 261 -7.68 -23.37 7.45
C PRO A 261 -8.13 -24.32 8.58
N ALA A 262 -8.53 -25.55 8.21
CA ALA A 262 -8.90 -26.67 9.09
C ALA A 262 -10.15 -26.53 10.02
N ALA A 263 -10.63 -27.71 10.46
CA ALA A 263 -12.01 -28.06 10.83
C ALA A 263 -12.51 -27.64 12.23
N GLN A 264 -12.16 -26.44 12.71
CA GLN A 264 -12.86 -25.92 13.89
C GLN A 264 -14.23 -25.36 13.47
N GLU A 265 -15.29 -25.75 14.19
CA GLU A 265 -16.63 -25.18 14.01
C GLU A 265 -16.56 -23.66 14.26
N SER A 266 -16.40 -22.90 13.18
CA SER A 266 -16.33 -21.44 13.20
C SER A 266 -17.27 -20.85 12.17
N ILE A 267 -17.71 -19.63 12.45
CA ILE A 267 -18.54 -18.84 11.57
C ILE A 267 -17.67 -17.71 11.02
N ILE A 268 -17.58 -17.62 9.70
CA ILE A 268 -16.90 -16.51 9.02
C ILE A 268 -17.88 -15.33 8.94
N PHE A 269 -17.47 -14.21 9.51
CA PHE A 269 -18.14 -12.92 9.39
C PHE A 269 -17.31 -11.99 8.50
N TYR A 270 -17.96 -11.26 7.60
CA TYR A 270 -17.29 -10.32 6.72
C TYR A 270 -18.08 -9.03 6.54
N THR A 271 -17.38 -7.96 6.17
CA THR A 271 -17.94 -6.69 5.71
C THR A 271 -17.36 -6.37 4.32
N THR A 272 -17.99 -5.44 3.60
CA THR A 272 -17.57 -5.03 2.23
C THR A 272 -17.30 -3.53 2.12
N ASP A 273 -17.49 -2.80 3.22
CA ASP A 273 -17.35 -1.35 3.35
C ASP A 273 -16.09 -0.94 4.14
N GLY A 274 -15.22 -1.90 4.52
CA GLY A 274 -14.03 -1.67 5.32
C GLY A 274 -14.26 -1.55 6.83
N SER A 275 -15.50 -1.70 7.32
CA SER A 275 -15.79 -1.77 8.75
C SER A 275 -15.34 -3.12 9.34
N ASP A 276 -14.98 -3.17 10.63
CA ASP A 276 -14.59 -4.45 11.26
C ASP A 276 -15.84 -5.32 11.54
N PRO A 277 -15.82 -6.64 11.24
CA PRO A 277 -16.88 -7.56 11.63
C PRO A 277 -17.13 -7.69 13.14
N ARG A 278 -16.17 -7.29 13.98
CA ARG A 278 -16.22 -7.32 15.45
C ARG A 278 -16.31 -5.90 15.99
N LEU A 279 -17.26 -5.63 16.88
CA LEU A 279 -17.37 -4.33 17.56
C LEU A 279 -16.28 -4.18 18.65
N PRO A 280 -15.61 -3.02 18.72
CA PRO A 280 -14.71 -2.71 19.83
C PRO A 280 -15.48 -2.64 21.16
N GLY A 281 -14.78 -2.86 22.26
CA GLY A 281 -15.22 -2.82 23.65
C GLY A 281 -16.07 -4.01 24.07
N THR A 282 -16.89 -4.53 23.16
CA THR A 282 -17.85 -5.61 23.45
C THR A 282 -17.45 -6.94 22.85
N GLY A 283 -16.70 -6.94 21.75
CA GLY A 283 -16.44 -8.13 20.95
C GLY A 283 -17.70 -8.74 20.31
N ALA A 284 -18.82 -8.02 20.32
CA ALA A 284 -20.04 -8.45 19.66
C ALA A 284 -19.90 -8.40 18.13
N VAL A 285 -20.76 -9.14 17.43
CA VAL A 285 -20.84 -9.07 15.97
C VAL A 285 -21.31 -7.68 15.54
N SER A 286 -20.58 -7.06 14.62
CA SER A 286 -20.96 -5.77 14.03
C SER A 286 -22.29 -5.90 13.27
N PRO A 287 -23.21 -4.92 13.36
CA PRO A 287 -24.41 -4.88 12.53
C PRO A 287 -24.12 -4.81 11.02
N MET A 288 -22.92 -4.38 10.63
CA MET A 288 -22.46 -4.37 9.23
C MET A 288 -21.92 -5.72 8.76
N ALA A 289 -21.67 -6.65 9.69
CA ALA A 289 -21.14 -7.96 9.39
C ALA A 289 -22.19 -8.90 8.79
N THR A 290 -21.79 -9.63 7.77
CA THR A 290 -22.58 -10.69 7.13
C THR A 290 -21.93 -12.04 7.38
N ILE A 291 -22.74 -13.07 7.66
CA ILE A 291 -22.24 -14.45 7.72
C ILE A 291 -21.93 -14.93 6.31
N TYR A 292 -20.69 -15.36 6.08
CA TYR A 292 -20.30 -15.98 4.82
C TYR A 292 -20.95 -17.35 4.67
N ARG A 293 -21.72 -17.53 3.59
CA ARG A 293 -22.43 -18.79 3.27
C ARG A 293 -22.16 -19.30 1.86
N LYS A 294 -21.69 -18.41 1.00
CA LYS A 294 -21.46 -18.65 -0.43
C LYS A 294 -20.47 -17.61 -0.95
N PRO A 295 -19.84 -17.87 -2.10
CA PRO A 295 -18.84 -16.96 -2.67
C PRO A 295 -19.43 -15.57 -2.94
N LEU A 296 -18.62 -14.51 -2.76
CA LEU A 296 -19.00 -13.13 -3.06
C LEU A 296 -18.73 -12.82 -4.53
N VAL A 297 -19.70 -12.23 -5.23
CA VAL A 297 -19.49 -11.72 -6.58
C VAL A 297 -19.13 -10.24 -6.50
N LEU A 298 -17.88 -9.89 -6.82
CA LEU A 298 -17.39 -8.51 -6.71
C LEU A 298 -17.60 -7.79 -8.04
N THR A 299 -18.41 -6.73 -8.04
CA THR A 299 -18.74 -5.95 -9.25
C THR A 299 -18.24 -4.52 -9.22
N ALA A 300 -17.76 -4.06 -8.05
CA ALA A 300 -17.22 -2.73 -7.81
C ALA A 300 -16.01 -2.82 -6.88
N THR A 301 -15.28 -1.71 -6.73
CA THR A 301 -14.22 -1.61 -5.74
C THR A 301 -14.77 -1.91 -4.34
N THR A 302 -14.18 -2.88 -3.66
CA THR A 302 -14.70 -3.41 -2.39
C THR A 302 -13.57 -3.55 -1.38
N HIS A 303 -13.75 -3.02 -0.17
CA HIS A 303 -12.83 -3.24 0.96
C HIS A 303 -13.43 -4.31 1.87
N ILE A 304 -12.88 -5.52 1.76
CA ILE A 304 -13.35 -6.68 2.49
C ILE A 304 -12.53 -6.84 3.76
N LYS A 305 -13.23 -6.99 4.88
CA LYS A 305 -12.66 -7.39 6.17
C LYS A 305 -13.38 -8.64 6.63
N ALA A 306 -12.62 -9.66 7.05
CA ALA A 306 -13.19 -10.94 7.47
C ALA A 306 -12.52 -11.47 8.73
N ARG A 307 -13.33 -12.04 9.62
CA ARG A 307 -12.91 -12.76 10.83
C ARG A 307 -13.69 -14.06 10.96
N ALA A 308 -13.08 -15.06 11.57
CA ALA A 308 -13.76 -16.25 12.04
C ALA A 308 -14.11 -16.09 13.52
N PHE A 309 -15.25 -16.61 13.94
CA PHE A 309 -15.64 -16.72 15.34
C PHE A 309 -15.95 -18.17 15.67
N GLY A 310 -15.27 -18.73 16.66
CA GLY A 310 -15.41 -20.13 17.06
C GLY A 310 -14.90 -20.33 18.49
N GLN A 311 -15.51 -21.25 19.23
CA GLN A 311 -15.14 -21.58 20.62
C GLN A 311 -15.08 -20.35 21.57
N GLY A 312 -15.90 -19.32 21.30
CA GLY A 312 -15.94 -18.09 22.11
C GLY A 312 -14.84 -17.07 21.82
N ALA A 313 -14.02 -17.29 20.79
CA ALA A 313 -12.93 -16.39 20.41
C ALA A 313 -13.04 -15.95 18.94
N TRP A 314 -12.56 -14.74 18.67
CA TRP A 314 -12.36 -14.22 17.32
C TRP A 314 -10.96 -14.56 16.82
N SER A 315 -10.83 -14.85 15.53
CA SER A 315 -9.54 -14.86 14.85
C SER A 315 -8.98 -13.44 14.70
N ALA A 316 -7.71 -13.36 14.30
CA ALA A 316 -7.16 -12.15 13.69
C ALA A 316 -8.00 -11.70 12.46
N LEU A 317 -7.79 -10.46 12.03
CA LEU A 317 -8.41 -9.88 10.85
C LEU A 317 -7.63 -10.25 9.59
N ASN A 318 -8.32 -10.78 8.58
CA ASN A 318 -7.84 -10.70 7.21
C ASN A 318 -8.59 -9.60 6.45
N GLU A 319 -7.85 -8.74 5.75
CA GLU A 319 -8.41 -7.64 4.98
C GLU A 319 -7.79 -7.54 3.58
N ALA A 320 -8.62 -7.14 2.61
CA ALA A 320 -8.18 -6.93 1.24
C ALA A 320 -9.01 -5.83 0.57
N ILE A 321 -8.35 -5.04 -0.29
CA ILE A 321 -9.02 -4.10 -1.18
C ILE A 321 -8.97 -4.66 -2.60
N TYR A 322 -10.13 -5.00 -3.13
CA TYR A 322 -10.30 -5.37 -4.54
C TYR A 322 -10.73 -4.13 -5.31
N ARG A 323 -9.93 -3.73 -6.29
CA ARG A 323 -10.15 -2.51 -7.07
C ARG A 323 -10.71 -2.89 -8.43
N VAL A 324 -11.89 -2.38 -8.76
CA VAL A 324 -12.33 -2.36 -10.15
C VAL A 324 -11.69 -1.14 -10.79
N ASP A 325 -10.88 -1.36 -11.83
CA ASP A 325 -10.37 -0.26 -12.63
C ASP A 325 -11.51 0.23 -13.55
N GLU A 326 -12.23 1.23 -13.03
CA GLU A 326 -13.34 1.85 -13.75
C GLU A 326 -12.87 2.47 -15.06
N ALA A 327 -11.65 3.04 -15.11
CA ALA A 327 -11.12 3.61 -16.34
C ALA A 327 -10.85 2.52 -17.39
N LYS A 328 -10.23 1.39 -17.03
CA LYS A 328 -10.00 0.26 -17.95
C LYS A 328 -11.31 -0.34 -18.50
N SER A 329 -12.39 -0.29 -17.73
CA SER A 329 -13.68 -0.85 -18.13
C SER A 329 -14.59 0.15 -18.84
N THR A 330 -14.36 1.46 -18.69
CA THR A 330 -15.32 2.47 -19.14
C THR A 330 -14.75 3.66 -19.93
N LEU A 331 -13.43 3.87 -19.97
CA LEU A 331 -12.82 4.89 -20.83
C LEU A 331 -12.54 4.35 -22.23
N GLN A 332 -13.00 5.04 -23.26
CA GLN A 332 -12.89 4.61 -24.65
C GLN A 332 -12.34 5.71 -25.55
N ILE A 333 -11.58 5.36 -26.58
CA ILE A 333 -11.27 6.24 -27.70
C ILE A 333 -12.42 6.12 -28.70
N THR A 334 -13.19 7.20 -28.90
CA THR A 334 -14.45 7.15 -29.67
C THR A 334 -14.35 7.77 -31.06
N GLU A 335 -13.42 8.69 -31.29
CA GLU A 335 -13.20 9.31 -32.59
C GLU A 335 -11.71 9.55 -32.84
N ILE A 336 -11.25 9.27 -34.06
CA ILE A 336 -9.86 9.48 -34.51
C ILE A 336 -9.87 10.16 -35.88
N MET A 337 -9.36 11.38 -35.96
CA MET A 337 -9.13 12.10 -37.20
C MET A 337 -7.65 12.01 -37.56
N TYR A 338 -7.25 10.93 -38.25
CA TYR A 338 -5.84 10.63 -38.51
C TYR A 338 -5.31 11.16 -39.84
N ASN A 339 -6.17 11.45 -40.83
CA ASN A 339 -5.76 12.02 -42.11
C ASN A 339 -6.78 13.08 -42.58
N PRO A 340 -6.82 14.26 -41.93
CA PRO A 340 -7.81 15.29 -42.21
C PRO A 340 -7.60 16.00 -43.56
N SER A 341 -8.70 16.44 -44.17
CA SER A 341 -8.63 17.39 -45.28
C SER A 341 -8.06 18.73 -44.81
N GLY A 342 -7.10 19.29 -45.55
CA GLY A 342 -6.40 20.52 -45.17
C GLY A 342 -5.11 20.30 -44.36
N GLY A 343 -4.71 19.05 -44.13
CA GLY A 343 -3.41 18.68 -43.56
C GLY A 343 -3.45 18.42 -42.05
N ASP A 344 -2.37 17.82 -41.56
CA ASP A 344 -2.30 17.18 -40.24
C ASP A 344 -2.54 18.14 -39.04
N ASP A 345 -2.51 19.45 -39.23
CA ASP A 345 -2.86 20.44 -38.20
C ASP A 345 -4.29 20.24 -37.66
N TYR A 346 -5.18 19.58 -38.41
CA TYR A 346 -6.55 19.30 -38.00
C TYR A 346 -6.75 17.91 -37.35
N GLU A 347 -5.68 17.19 -37.04
CA GLU A 347 -5.76 15.89 -36.36
C GLU A 347 -6.28 16.03 -34.92
N PHE A 348 -7.11 15.07 -34.50
CA PHE A 348 -7.59 14.96 -33.12
C PHE A 348 -7.92 13.52 -32.72
N ILE A 349 -7.96 13.29 -31.41
CA ILE A 349 -8.43 12.06 -30.76
C ILE A 349 -9.49 12.44 -29.73
N GLU A 350 -10.57 11.68 -29.65
CA GLU A 350 -11.62 11.85 -28.65
C GLU A 350 -11.65 10.68 -27.66
N LEU A 351 -11.77 11.01 -26.37
CA LEU A 351 -12.04 10.08 -25.28
C LEU A 351 -13.46 10.22 -24.75
N LYS A 352 -14.10 9.11 -24.39
CA LYS A 352 -15.40 9.06 -23.72
C LYS A 352 -15.35 8.28 -22.42
N ASN A 353 -15.93 8.83 -21.37
CA ASN A 353 -16.32 8.05 -20.19
C ASN A 353 -17.69 7.40 -20.44
N THR A 354 -17.69 6.10 -20.70
CA THR A 354 -18.91 5.29 -20.93
C THR A 354 -19.53 4.75 -19.63
N GLY A 355 -18.91 5.06 -18.49
CA GLY A 355 -19.32 4.62 -17.17
C GLY A 355 -20.29 5.58 -16.49
N ASN A 356 -20.65 5.24 -15.25
CA ASN A 356 -21.60 6.00 -14.43
C ASN A 356 -20.91 6.82 -13.32
N THR A 357 -19.59 6.79 -13.24
CA THR A 357 -18.76 7.47 -12.24
C THR A 357 -17.75 8.41 -12.92
N PRO A 358 -17.41 9.57 -12.32
CA PRO A 358 -16.36 10.44 -12.87
C PRO A 358 -14.99 9.74 -12.87
N LEU A 359 -14.26 9.82 -13.99
CA LEU A 359 -12.91 9.28 -14.12
C LEU A 359 -11.87 10.39 -13.93
N ASN A 360 -10.83 10.14 -13.15
CA ASN A 360 -9.70 11.04 -13.04
C ASN A 360 -8.57 10.59 -13.98
N LEU A 361 -8.35 11.36 -15.05
CA LEU A 361 -7.33 11.10 -16.05
C LEU A 361 -5.93 11.59 -15.64
N ALA A 362 -5.77 12.18 -14.45
CA ALA A 362 -4.54 12.84 -14.03
C ALA A 362 -3.33 11.90 -14.15
N ARG A 363 -2.26 12.39 -14.78
CA ARG A 363 -1.01 11.64 -15.02
C ARG A 363 -1.16 10.41 -15.93
N MET A 364 -2.33 10.14 -16.50
CA MET A 364 -2.45 9.18 -17.59
C MET A 364 -1.69 9.72 -18.81
N SER A 365 -1.06 8.83 -19.57
CA SER A 365 -0.17 9.20 -20.68
C SER A 365 -0.44 8.38 -21.93
N PHE A 366 -0.31 9.01 -23.09
CA PHE A 366 -0.45 8.34 -24.37
C PHE A 366 0.89 7.83 -24.91
N GLU A 367 0.83 6.67 -25.56
CA GLU A 367 1.78 6.16 -26.54
C GLU A 367 1.14 6.27 -27.95
N GLY A 368 1.96 6.47 -28.99
CA GLY A 368 1.53 6.82 -30.36
C GLY A 368 1.60 8.34 -30.58
N ILE A 369 0.98 9.11 -29.67
CA ILE A 369 1.17 10.56 -29.55
C ILE A 369 1.89 10.92 -28.24
N ARG A 370 2.49 12.10 -28.13
CA ARG A 370 3.10 12.58 -26.89
C ARG A 370 2.11 13.48 -26.13
N TYR A 371 1.44 12.92 -25.13
CA TYR A 371 0.57 13.68 -24.24
C TYR A 371 0.44 13.02 -22.86
N THR A 372 0.41 13.83 -21.80
CA THR A 372 0.13 13.40 -20.43
C THR A 372 -0.85 14.39 -19.82
N PHE A 373 -1.93 13.87 -19.21
CA PHE A 373 -2.92 14.72 -18.56
C PHE A 373 -2.34 15.42 -17.32
N PRO A 374 -2.56 16.73 -17.17
CA PRO A 374 -2.08 17.47 -16.01
C PRO A 374 -2.87 17.09 -14.74
N PRO A 375 -2.27 17.18 -13.54
CA PRO A 375 -2.90 16.76 -12.29
C PRO A 375 -4.13 17.59 -11.84
N GLY A 376 -4.36 18.78 -12.43
CA GLY A 376 -5.41 19.72 -11.99
C GLY A 376 -6.63 19.86 -12.90
N ASP A 377 -6.59 19.37 -14.14
CA ASP A 377 -7.72 19.41 -15.10
C ASP A 377 -7.82 18.08 -15.83
N ALA A 378 -8.29 17.07 -15.11
CA ALA A 378 -8.32 15.70 -15.61
C ALA A 378 -9.59 14.93 -15.26
N LEU A 379 -10.61 15.58 -14.67
CA LEU A 379 -11.85 14.90 -14.34
C LEU A 379 -12.74 14.80 -15.59
N LEU A 380 -13.14 13.58 -15.93
CA LEU A 380 -14.07 13.28 -17.00
C LEU A 380 -15.36 12.69 -16.41
N SER A 381 -16.41 13.51 -16.34
CA SER A 381 -17.71 13.11 -15.81
C SER A 381 -18.35 11.96 -16.61
N PRO A 382 -19.31 11.22 -16.04
CA PRO A 382 -20.07 10.18 -16.74
C PRO A 382 -20.66 10.70 -18.06
N GLY A 383 -20.47 9.96 -19.15
CA GLY A 383 -20.94 10.33 -20.49
C GLY A 383 -20.19 11.48 -21.16
N ALA A 384 -19.26 12.16 -20.46
CA ALA A 384 -18.53 13.28 -21.01
C ALA A 384 -17.44 12.85 -22.00
N LEU A 385 -17.19 13.76 -22.96
CA LEU A 385 -16.20 13.62 -24.02
C LEU A 385 -15.03 14.57 -23.78
N ARG A 386 -13.83 14.16 -24.20
CA ARG A 386 -12.64 15.00 -24.13
C ARG A 386 -11.80 14.86 -25.39
N VAL A 387 -11.57 15.98 -26.06
CA VAL A 387 -10.87 16.04 -27.35
C VAL A 387 -9.44 16.50 -27.15
N LEU A 388 -8.48 15.73 -27.67
CA LEU A 388 -7.06 16.05 -27.73
C LEU A 388 -6.71 16.43 -29.16
N VAL A 389 -6.02 17.55 -29.34
CA VAL A 389 -5.76 18.13 -30.68
C VAL A 389 -4.27 18.32 -30.90
N ARG A 390 -3.85 18.28 -32.17
CA ARG A 390 -2.46 18.60 -32.53
C ARG A 390 -2.19 20.10 -32.51
N ASN A 391 -3.02 20.86 -33.21
CA ASN A 391 -2.86 22.30 -33.36
C ASN A 391 -4.12 23.02 -32.85
N PRO A 392 -4.05 23.67 -31.67
CA PRO A 392 -5.23 24.28 -31.05
C PRO A 392 -5.78 25.45 -31.88
N GLN A 393 -4.93 26.18 -32.61
CA GLN A 393 -5.35 27.30 -33.43
C GLN A 393 -6.12 26.82 -34.66
N ALA A 394 -5.57 25.85 -35.40
CA ALA A 394 -6.24 25.28 -36.57
C ALA A 394 -7.55 24.56 -36.17
N PHE A 395 -7.52 23.79 -35.09
CA PHE A 395 -8.71 23.13 -34.56
C PHE A 395 -9.81 24.14 -34.21
N SER A 396 -9.49 25.20 -33.46
CA SER A 396 -10.47 26.23 -33.06
C SER A 396 -11.03 27.02 -34.25
N GLN A 397 -10.28 27.15 -35.36
CA GLN A 397 -10.81 27.75 -36.59
C GLN A 397 -11.87 26.88 -37.25
N ARG A 398 -11.70 25.56 -37.21
CA ARG A 398 -12.64 24.59 -37.80
C ARG A 398 -13.82 24.28 -36.85
N TYR A 399 -13.57 24.26 -35.55
CA TYR A 399 -14.54 23.90 -34.51
C TYR A 399 -14.58 24.94 -33.36
N PRO A 400 -15.09 26.17 -33.62
CA PRO A 400 -14.97 27.27 -32.67
C PRO A 400 -15.75 27.09 -31.34
N ALA A 401 -16.71 26.17 -31.31
CA ALA A 401 -17.54 25.90 -30.12
C ALA A 401 -17.07 24.69 -29.30
N ILE A 402 -16.06 23.95 -29.75
CA ILE A 402 -15.63 22.70 -29.13
C ILE A 402 -14.48 22.98 -28.16
N PRO A 403 -14.61 22.63 -26.86
CA PRO A 403 -13.54 22.81 -25.91
C PRO A 403 -12.38 21.85 -26.20
N ILE A 404 -11.16 22.39 -26.19
CA ILE A 404 -9.93 21.60 -26.31
C ILE A 404 -9.58 21.03 -24.93
N GLY A 405 -9.59 19.70 -24.83
CA GLY A 405 -9.26 18.96 -23.61
C GLY A 405 -7.78 18.64 -23.44
N GLY A 406 -6.95 18.99 -24.42
CA GLY A 406 -5.50 18.85 -24.38
C GLY A 406 -4.85 19.06 -25.74
N VAL A 407 -3.57 19.44 -25.73
CA VAL A 407 -2.76 19.62 -26.93
C VAL A 407 -1.62 18.61 -26.90
N TYR A 408 -1.62 17.66 -27.83
CA TYR A 408 -0.58 16.64 -27.92
C TYR A 408 0.54 17.06 -28.88
N GLN A 409 1.70 16.43 -28.76
CA GLN A 409 2.80 16.58 -29.71
C GLN A 409 2.98 15.31 -30.55
N GLY A 410 3.62 15.46 -31.71
CA GLY A 410 3.75 14.39 -32.69
C GLY A 410 2.65 14.49 -33.74
N GLN A 411 2.38 13.37 -34.40
CA GLN A 411 1.36 13.27 -35.43
C GLN A 411 0.76 11.88 -35.48
N LEU A 412 -0.45 11.81 -36.00
CA LEU A 412 -1.04 10.54 -36.34
C LEU A 412 -0.44 10.00 -37.65
N SER A 413 -0.36 8.68 -37.76
CA SER A 413 0.07 8.00 -38.97
C SER A 413 -1.09 7.92 -39.96
N ASN A 414 -0.89 8.48 -41.16
CA ASN A 414 -1.80 8.33 -42.31
C ASN A 414 -1.89 6.89 -42.84
N LYS A 415 -1.07 5.96 -42.30
CA LYS A 415 -1.02 4.54 -42.70
C LYS A 415 -1.47 3.60 -41.57
N GLY A 416 -2.07 4.14 -40.51
CA GLY A 416 -2.37 3.38 -39.30
C GLY A 416 -1.25 3.36 -38.27
N GLU A 417 -1.62 3.19 -37.01
CA GLU A 417 -0.74 2.97 -35.87
C GLU A 417 -1.51 2.42 -34.66
N THR A 418 -0.81 2.21 -33.54
CA THR A 418 -1.42 1.88 -32.25
C THR A 418 -1.36 3.09 -31.33
N ILE A 419 -2.52 3.58 -30.89
CA ILE A 419 -2.66 4.59 -29.84
C ILE A 419 -3.00 3.88 -28.54
N THR A 420 -2.22 4.10 -27.49
CA THR A 420 -2.44 3.47 -26.17
C THR A 420 -2.44 4.52 -25.08
N LEU A 421 -3.47 4.53 -24.23
CA LEU A 421 -3.51 5.31 -23.01
C LEU A 421 -3.11 4.42 -21.83
N ARG A 422 -2.13 4.88 -21.04
CA ARG A 422 -1.68 4.22 -19.81
C ARG A 422 -2.00 5.04 -18.58
N ASP A 423 -2.24 4.36 -17.46
CA ASP A 423 -2.45 5.02 -16.19
C ASP A 423 -1.14 5.54 -15.56
N ALA A 424 -1.23 6.20 -14.41
CA ALA A 424 -0.07 6.76 -13.71
C ALA A 424 0.94 5.70 -13.23
N THR A 425 0.57 4.41 -13.27
CA THR A 425 1.44 3.28 -12.91
C THR A 425 2.05 2.59 -14.14
N GLY A 426 1.66 2.99 -15.36
CA GLY A 426 2.15 2.42 -16.62
C GLY A 426 1.25 1.31 -17.18
N GLU A 427 0.13 1.01 -16.53
CA GLU A 427 -0.80 -0.03 -16.97
C GLU A 427 -1.69 0.46 -18.12
N VAL A 428 -2.01 -0.42 -19.08
CA VAL A 428 -2.87 -0.06 -20.23
C VAL A 428 -4.31 0.17 -19.78
N VAL A 429 -4.85 1.37 -20.06
CA VAL A 429 -6.25 1.73 -19.84
C VAL A 429 -7.11 1.40 -21.06
N VAL A 430 -6.71 1.91 -22.24
CA VAL A 430 -7.36 1.64 -23.53
C VAL A 430 -6.32 1.67 -24.64
N SER A 431 -6.49 0.82 -25.65
CA SER A 431 -5.58 0.74 -26.81
C SER A 431 -6.38 0.48 -28.09
N VAL A 432 -6.04 1.23 -29.14
CA VAL A 432 -6.63 1.11 -30.48
C VAL A 432 -5.53 1.03 -31.51
N ARG A 433 -5.52 -0.06 -32.28
CA ARG A 433 -4.74 -0.17 -33.52
C ARG A 433 -5.65 0.12 -34.70
N TYR A 434 -5.53 1.30 -35.31
CA TYR A 434 -6.25 1.67 -36.52
C TYR A 434 -5.39 1.50 -37.78
N ASP A 435 -6.02 1.46 -38.94
CA ASP A 435 -5.40 1.25 -40.26
C ASP A 435 -6.14 2.08 -41.33
N ASP A 436 -5.53 2.24 -42.51
CA ASP A 436 -6.12 2.91 -43.68
C ASP A 436 -6.67 1.92 -44.73
N ASP A 437 -6.47 0.61 -44.51
CA ASP A 437 -6.98 -0.48 -45.35
C ASP A 437 -7.65 -1.58 -44.48
N ASN A 438 -7.74 -2.84 -44.94
CA ASN A 438 -8.14 -4.02 -44.17
C ASN A 438 -9.54 -3.91 -43.51
N GLY A 439 -10.46 -3.23 -44.18
CA GLY A 439 -11.85 -3.05 -43.73
C GLY A 439 -12.08 -1.81 -42.87
N TRP A 440 -11.05 -1.00 -42.61
CA TRP A 440 -11.23 0.32 -42.02
C TRP A 440 -11.90 1.29 -43.01
N PRO A 441 -12.68 2.29 -42.53
CA PRO A 441 -13.36 3.26 -43.38
C PRO A 441 -12.42 4.06 -44.31
N VAL A 442 -12.48 3.77 -45.62
CA VAL A 442 -11.61 4.38 -46.64
C VAL A 442 -11.76 5.90 -46.75
N SER A 443 -12.92 6.46 -46.42
CA SER A 443 -13.11 7.92 -46.48
C SER A 443 -12.46 8.68 -45.31
N ALA A 444 -12.05 7.96 -44.26
CA ALA A 444 -11.23 8.53 -43.20
C ALA A 444 -9.75 8.72 -43.61
N ASP A 445 -9.32 8.09 -44.71
CA ASP A 445 -8.00 8.29 -45.31
C ASP A 445 -7.98 9.51 -46.25
N GLY A 446 -7.90 10.72 -45.68
CA GLY A 446 -7.61 11.94 -46.46
C GLY A 446 -8.79 12.57 -47.17
N ARG A 447 -9.98 11.93 -47.17
CA ARG A 447 -11.20 12.50 -47.79
C ARG A 447 -12.01 13.39 -46.85
N GLY A 448 -11.57 13.49 -45.60
CA GLY A 448 -12.08 14.43 -44.62
C GLY A 448 -12.98 13.81 -43.55
N ASP A 449 -13.34 12.53 -43.63
CA ASP A 449 -14.09 11.89 -42.55
C ASP A 449 -13.15 11.48 -41.40
N SER A 450 -13.66 11.33 -40.19
CA SER A 450 -12.95 10.68 -39.08
C SER A 450 -13.37 9.21 -38.94
N LEU A 451 -12.59 8.44 -38.20
CA LEU A 451 -13.00 7.14 -37.69
C LEU A 451 -13.86 7.35 -36.44
N VAL A 452 -15.09 6.82 -36.43
CA VAL A 452 -16.02 6.86 -35.29
C VAL A 452 -16.33 5.44 -34.82
N LEU A 453 -16.19 5.19 -33.51
CA LEU A 453 -16.51 3.91 -32.89
C LEU A 453 -18.03 3.74 -32.75
N ILE A 454 -18.60 2.76 -33.46
CA ILE A 454 -20.07 2.54 -33.57
C ILE A 454 -20.70 2.25 -32.21
N ASN A 455 -20.01 1.49 -31.35
CA ASN A 455 -20.49 1.17 -30.02
C ASN A 455 -19.29 1.15 -29.05
N PRO A 456 -19.23 2.10 -28.11
CA PRO A 456 -18.15 2.19 -27.13
C PRO A 456 -17.97 0.97 -26.22
N HIS A 457 -18.89 0.02 -26.21
CA HIS A 457 -18.75 -1.24 -25.45
C HIS A 457 -18.18 -2.39 -26.29
N ARG A 458 -17.78 -2.16 -27.54
CA ARG A 458 -17.17 -3.18 -28.42
C ARG A 458 -15.66 -3.01 -28.51
N ASP A 459 -14.97 -4.10 -28.87
CA ASP A 459 -13.52 -4.11 -29.05
C ASP A 459 -13.08 -3.09 -30.13
N PRO A 460 -12.35 -2.02 -29.75
CA PRO A 460 -11.96 -0.98 -30.69
C PRO A 460 -10.81 -1.42 -31.60
N ASN A 461 -10.24 -2.61 -31.43
CA ASN A 461 -9.22 -3.17 -32.33
C ASN A 461 -9.81 -3.96 -33.50
N LYS A 462 -11.14 -3.90 -33.71
CA LYS A 462 -11.82 -4.51 -34.85
C LYS A 462 -12.40 -3.44 -35.76
N ALA A 463 -11.91 -3.39 -37.01
CA ALA A 463 -12.40 -2.48 -38.05
C ALA A 463 -13.93 -2.45 -38.20
N ILE A 464 -14.60 -3.60 -38.05
CA ILE A 464 -16.09 -3.70 -38.14
C ILE A 464 -16.84 -2.88 -37.08
N ASN A 465 -16.16 -2.47 -36.01
CA ASN A 465 -16.74 -1.62 -34.98
C ASN A 465 -16.53 -0.13 -35.26
N TRP A 466 -15.85 0.23 -36.36
CA TRP A 466 -15.62 1.61 -36.77
C TRP A 466 -16.38 1.95 -38.04
N ARG A 467 -16.78 3.21 -38.16
CA ARG A 467 -17.38 3.78 -39.36
C ARG A 467 -16.75 5.13 -39.68
N ALA A 468 -16.97 5.64 -40.89
CA ALA A 468 -16.70 7.04 -41.19
C ALA A 468 -17.74 7.93 -40.49
N SER A 469 -17.32 9.12 -40.05
CA SER A 469 -18.24 10.13 -39.51
C SER A 469 -19.34 10.51 -40.49
N HIS A 470 -20.51 10.91 -39.98
CA HIS A 470 -21.60 11.35 -40.85
C HIS A 470 -21.38 12.73 -41.47
N THR A 471 -20.51 13.53 -40.86
CA THR A 471 -20.19 14.88 -41.32
C THR A 471 -18.74 14.96 -41.81
N LEU A 472 -18.54 15.69 -42.91
CA LEU A 472 -17.21 16.01 -43.40
C LEU A 472 -16.44 16.80 -42.33
N ASN A 473 -15.19 16.41 -42.10
CA ASN A 473 -14.32 16.85 -41.02
C ASN A 473 -14.70 16.28 -39.64
N GLY A 474 -15.50 15.22 -39.55
CA GLY A 474 -15.83 14.62 -38.26
C GLY A 474 -16.75 15.48 -37.40
N THR A 475 -17.08 14.98 -36.21
CA THR A 475 -18.04 15.61 -35.30
C THR A 475 -17.56 15.51 -33.85
N PRO A 476 -16.42 16.13 -33.51
CA PRO A 476 -15.92 16.04 -32.15
C PRO A 476 -16.99 16.53 -31.15
N THR A 477 -17.09 15.87 -30.00
CA THR A 477 -18.07 16.10 -28.93
C THR A 477 -19.54 15.81 -29.26
N LEU A 478 -19.84 15.24 -30.43
CA LEU A 478 -21.18 14.76 -30.77
C LEU A 478 -21.20 13.23 -30.78
N ASP A 479 -22.03 12.65 -29.93
CA ASP A 479 -22.33 11.22 -30.02
C ASP A 479 -23.06 10.95 -31.34
N GLU A 480 -22.37 10.27 -32.26
CA GLU A 480 -22.98 9.67 -33.45
C GLU A 480 -23.30 8.19 -33.12
N PRO A 481 -24.53 7.84 -32.69
CA PRO A 481 -24.93 6.45 -32.44
C PRO A 481 -25.02 5.62 -33.73
#